data_AF-A0A9D5IGB2-F1
#
_entry.id   AF-A0A9D5IGB2-F1
#
_cell.length_a   1.000
_cell.length_b   1.000
_cell.length_c   1.000
_cell.angle_alpha   90.00
_cell.angle_beta   90.00
_cell.angle_gamma   90.00
#
_symmetry.space_group_name_H-M   'P 1'
#
loop_
_entity.id
_entity.type
_entity.pdbx_description
1 polymer ?
#
loop_
_entity_poly.entity_id
_entity_poly.type
_entity_poly.pdbx_seq_one_letter_code
_entity_poly.pdbx_strand_id
1 'polypeptide(L)'
;MTTGVLEALGAANGADCLAMDPFSLAEANINPLTGLSTDYLNLFNEAVMLLDLVPSMPECREDIAQWRPLGYHEHFARSNLKHRELAIAAYDLADVHIRRQFDELCDSMKGAVVAVQKAFARDVSD
;
A
#
# COMPACT_ATOMS: atom_id res chain seq x y z
N MET A 1 -9.01 -10.58 -30.63
CA MET A 1 -8.71 -11.60 -29.61
C MET A 1 -8.87 -10.96 -28.23
N THR A 2 -10.11 -10.71 -27.83
CA THR A 2 -10.50 -9.96 -26.61
C THR A 2 -11.37 -10.83 -25.70
N THR A 3 -11.13 -12.15 -25.72
CA THR A 3 -11.97 -13.16 -25.05
C THR A 3 -11.44 -13.58 -23.68
N GLY A 4 -10.20 -13.21 -23.32
CA GLY A 4 -9.56 -13.71 -22.09
C GLY A 4 -10.03 -13.08 -20.78
N VAL A 5 -10.55 -11.85 -20.80
CA VAL A 5 -10.95 -11.14 -19.56
C VAL A 5 -12.30 -11.63 -19.02
N LEU A 6 -13.19 -12.13 -19.91
CA LEU A 6 -14.52 -12.58 -19.51
C LEU A 6 -14.55 -14.03 -18.98
N GLU A 7 -13.58 -14.88 -19.32
CA GLU A 7 -13.50 -16.26 -18.81
C GLU A 7 -12.87 -16.36 -17.41
N ALA A 8 -11.95 -15.46 -17.06
CA ALA A 8 -11.32 -15.46 -15.73
C ALA A 8 -12.31 -15.09 -14.60
N LEU A 9 -13.39 -14.36 -14.93
CA LEU A 9 -14.46 -13.99 -14.01
C LEU A 9 -15.44 -15.12 -13.69
N GLY A 10 -15.39 -16.25 -14.43
CA GLY A 10 -16.32 -17.38 -14.24
C GLY A 10 -15.92 -18.35 -13.12
N ALA A 11 -14.73 -18.21 -12.53
CA ALA A 11 -14.22 -19.11 -11.48
C ALA A 11 -14.24 -18.50 -10.07
N ALA A 12 -14.51 -17.19 -9.94
CA ALA A 12 -14.71 -16.53 -8.65
C ALA A 12 -16.10 -16.92 -8.13
N ASN A 13 -16.15 -17.49 -6.93
CA ASN A 13 -17.38 -18.01 -6.33
C ASN A 13 -18.44 -16.89 -6.26
N GLY A 14 -19.73 -17.20 -6.31
CA GLY A 14 -20.82 -16.21 -6.41
C GLY A 14 -20.85 -15.09 -5.33
N ALA A 15 -20.07 -15.25 -4.26
CA ALA A 15 -19.86 -14.25 -3.22
C ALA A 15 -18.72 -13.25 -3.54
N ASP A 16 -17.67 -13.67 -4.25
CA ASP A 16 -16.52 -12.84 -4.62
C ASP A 16 -16.90 -11.80 -5.69
N CYS A 17 -17.79 -12.16 -6.61
CA CYS A 17 -18.29 -11.23 -7.63
C CYS A 17 -19.22 -10.13 -7.07
N LEU A 18 -19.81 -10.32 -5.88
CA LEU A 18 -20.53 -9.25 -5.17
C LEU A 18 -19.57 -8.31 -4.43
N ALA A 19 -18.40 -8.78 -3.99
CA ALA A 19 -17.43 -7.94 -3.30
C ALA A 19 -16.63 -7.04 -4.26
N MET A 20 -16.51 -7.44 -5.53
CA MET A 20 -15.78 -6.75 -6.60
C MET A 20 -16.63 -5.74 -7.38
N ASP A 21 -17.84 -5.41 -6.93
CA ASP A 21 -18.63 -4.38 -7.59
C ASP A 21 -18.01 -2.98 -7.34
N PRO A 22 -18.12 -2.03 -8.29
CA PRO A 22 -17.46 -0.72 -8.17
C PRO A 22 -17.87 0.10 -6.93
N PHE A 23 -19.08 -0.08 -6.41
CA PHE A 23 -19.55 0.66 -5.24
C PHE A 23 -18.89 0.10 -3.97
N SER A 24 -18.87 -1.23 -3.80
CA SER A 24 -18.17 -1.87 -2.67
C SER A 24 -16.67 -1.57 -2.66
N LEU A 25 -16.02 -1.54 -3.83
CA LEU A 25 -14.62 -1.15 -3.94
C LEU A 25 -14.40 0.30 -3.49
N ALA A 26 -15.23 1.23 -3.97
CA ALA A 26 -15.11 2.64 -3.60
C ALA A 26 -15.35 2.88 -2.10
N GLU A 27 -16.34 2.21 -1.49
CA GLU A 27 -16.58 2.26 -0.04
C GLU A 27 -15.38 1.74 0.76
N ALA A 28 -14.61 0.82 0.19
CA ALA A 28 -13.39 0.26 0.76
C ALA A 28 -12.11 1.06 0.43
N ASN A 29 -12.25 2.30 -0.07
CA ASN A 29 -11.15 3.14 -0.56
C ASN A 29 -10.30 2.49 -1.68
N ILE A 30 -10.87 1.54 -2.41
CA ILE A 30 -10.25 0.87 -3.56
C ILE A 30 -10.74 1.55 -4.83
N ASN A 31 -9.81 1.95 -5.69
CA ASN A 31 -10.17 2.51 -6.98
C ASN A 31 -10.74 1.38 -7.87
N PRO A 32 -12.01 1.46 -8.32
CA PRO A 32 -12.64 0.38 -9.09
C PRO A 32 -12.01 0.12 -10.46
N LEU A 33 -11.28 1.10 -11.01
CA LEU A 33 -10.63 0.98 -12.31
C LEU A 33 -9.27 0.29 -12.20
N THR A 34 -8.54 0.54 -11.11
CA THR A 34 -7.16 0.05 -10.96
C THR A 34 -7.03 -1.09 -9.96
N GLY A 35 -8.02 -1.32 -9.09
CA GLY A 35 -7.95 -2.28 -8.00
C GLY A 35 -7.03 -1.86 -6.85
N LEU A 36 -6.50 -0.64 -6.88
CA LEU A 36 -5.56 -0.14 -5.87
C LEU A 36 -6.29 0.64 -4.77
N SER A 37 -6.09 0.22 -3.52
CA SER A 37 -6.51 0.97 -2.33
C SER A 37 -5.59 2.15 -2.01
N THR A 38 -6.20 3.32 -1.75
CA THR A 38 -5.48 4.50 -1.24
C THR A 38 -5.00 4.33 0.19
N ASP A 39 -5.58 3.39 0.95
CA ASP A 39 -5.17 3.13 2.34
C ASP A 39 -3.71 2.66 2.43
N TYR A 40 -3.19 2.00 1.38
CA TYR A 40 -1.78 1.62 1.33
C TYR A 40 -0.84 2.85 1.39
N LEU A 41 -1.27 3.97 0.79
CA LEU A 41 -0.46 5.18 0.73
C LEU A 41 -0.35 5.88 2.09
N ASN A 42 -1.23 5.55 3.05
CA ASN A 42 -1.16 6.08 4.41
C ASN A 42 0.15 5.69 5.12
N LEU A 43 0.76 4.56 4.75
CA LEU A 43 2.09 4.17 5.23
C LEU A 43 3.15 5.25 4.99
N PHE A 44 3.07 5.94 3.85
CA PHE A 44 3.98 7.03 3.51
C PHE A 44 3.60 8.34 4.18
N ASN A 45 2.30 8.61 4.33
CA ASN A 45 1.82 9.78 5.06
C ASN A 45 2.30 9.76 6.52
N GLU A 46 2.27 8.58 7.16
CA GLU A 46 2.83 8.38 8.50
C GLU A 46 4.34 8.65 8.54
N ALA A 47 5.10 8.15 7.56
CA ALA A 47 6.54 8.41 7.49
C ALA A 47 6.86 9.90 7.34
N VAL A 48 6.16 10.61 6.45
CA VAL A 48 6.34 12.06 6.24
C VAL A 48 5.97 12.83 7.50
N MET A 49 4.86 12.48 8.15
CA MET A 49 4.44 13.11 9.41
C MET A 49 5.50 12.96 10.51
N LEU A 50 6.09 11.76 10.66
CA LEU A 50 7.18 11.53 11.62
C LEU A 50 8.42 12.36 11.28
N LEU A 51 8.80 12.41 10.00
CA LEU A 51 9.95 13.20 9.53
C LEU A 51 9.78 14.69 9.78
N ASP A 52 8.58 15.23 9.57
CA ASP A 52 8.26 16.64 9.82
C ASP A 52 8.34 16.99 11.31
N LEU A 53 8.10 16.02 12.19
CA LEU A 53 8.08 16.22 13.63
C LEU A 53 9.48 16.21 14.25
N VAL A 54 10.42 15.44 13.69
CA VAL A 54 11.80 15.27 14.21
C VAL A 54 12.55 16.58 14.54
N PRO A 55 12.49 17.65 13.72
CA PRO A 55 13.19 18.90 14.04
C PRO A 55 12.68 19.58 15.31
N SER A 56 11.39 19.44 15.62
CA SER A 56 10.76 20.04 16.81
C SER A 56 10.75 19.08 18.00
N MET A 57 10.72 17.77 17.74
CA MET A 57 10.66 16.68 18.72
C MET A 57 11.69 15.59 18.34
N PRO A 58 12.96 15.74 18.75
CA PRO A 58 14.02 14.79 18.40
C PRO A 58 13.77 13.36 18.87
N GLU A 59 12.94 13.14 19.89
CA GLU A 59 12.51 11.83 20.37
C GLU A 59 11.78 11.00 19.30
N CYS A 60 11.08 11.64 18.36
CA CYS A 60 10.43 10.97 17.23
C CYS A 60 11.42 10.33 16.25
N ARG A 61 12.73 10.55 16.42
CA ARG A 61 13.78 9.83 15.68
C ARG A 61 13.71 8.32 15.92
N GLU A 62 13.30 7.89 17.11
CA GLU A 62 13.14 6.46 17.41
C GLU A 62 11.96 5.87 16.63
N ASP A 63 10.84 6.59 16.55
CA ASP A 63 9.65 6.15 15.83
C ASP A 63 9.94 6.00 14.32
N ILE A 64 10.59 7.00 13.72
CA ILE A 64 11.00 6.89 12.32
C ILE A 64 12.05 5.80 12.12
N ALA A 65 12.95 5.55 13.08
CA ALA A 65 13.91 4.44 12.98
C ALA A 65 13.24 3.06 13.06
N GLN A 66 12.11 2.97 13.75
CA GLN A 66 11.30 1.75 13.84
C GLN A 66 10.33 1.57 12.67
N TRP A 67 10.01 2.64 11.92
CA TRP A 67 9.22 2.55 10.71
C TRP A 67 9.84 1.57 9.72
N ARG A 68 9.02 0.69 9.14
CA ARG A 68 9.48 -0.33 8.19
C ARG A 68 8.75 -0.22 6.87
N PRO A 69 9.47 -0.35 5.74
CA PRO A 69 8.83 -0.49 4.44
C PRO A 69 8.05 -1.80 4.40
N LEU A 70 6.76 -1.74 4.04
CA LEU A 70 5.91 -2.91 3.86
C LEU A 70 5.48 -3.02 2.39
N GLY A 71 5.40 -4.24 1.87
CA GLY A 71 4.75 -4.51 0.58
C GLY A 71 3.23 -4.30 0.66
N TYR A 72 2.56 -4.25 -0.49
CA TYR A 72 1.10 -4.05 -0.56
C TYR A 72 0.34 -5.11 0.26
N HIS A 73 0.54 -6.40 -0.05
CA HIS A 73 -0.07 -7.51 0.68
C HIS A 73 0.29 -7.50 2.16
N GLU A 74 1.55 -7.23 2.48
CA GLU A 74 2.03 -7.23 3.86
C GLU A 74 1.37 -6.13 4.70
N HIS A 75 1.20 -4.94 4.13
CA HIS A 75 0.51 -3.83 4.77
C HIS A 75 -0.93 -4.22 5.12
N PHE A 76 -1.70 -4.75 4.17
CA PHE A 76 -3.08 -5.14 4.42
C PHE A 76 -3.21 -6.37 5.32
N ALA A 77 -2.32 -7.36 5.21
CA ALA A 77 -2.33 -8.53 6.08
C ALA A 77 -2.10 -8.17 7.56
N ARG A 78 -1.34 -7.09 7.82
CA ARG A 78 -1.04 -6.60 9.17
C ARG A 78 -2.00 -5.51 9.66
N SER A 79 -2.82 -4.93 8.77
CA SER A 79 -3.70 -3.83 9.14
C SER A 79 -4.99 -4.32 9.82
N ASN A 80 -5.60 -3.43 10.60
CA ASN A 80 -6.93 -3.63 11.20
C ASN A 80 -8.05 -3.05 10.31
N LEU A 81 -7.78 -2.84 9.02
CA LEU A 81 -8.77 -2.31 8.08
C LEU A 81 -9.86 -3.34 7.83
N LYS A 82 -11.12 -2.88 7.90
CA LYS A 82 -12.31 -3.72 7.71
C LYS A 82 -12.31 -4.44 6.35
N HIS A 83 -11.79 -3.79 5.32
CA HIS A 83 -11.83 -4.28 3.94
C HIS A 83 -10.46 -4.77 3.43
N ARG A 84 -9.56 -5.18 4.33
CA ARG A 84 -8.19 -5.61 3.97
C ARG A 84 -8.16 -6.79 2.98
N GLU A 85 -9.05 -7.77 3.14
CA GLU A 85 -9.11 -8.94 2.27
C GLU A 85 -9.62 -8.56 0.87
N LEU A 86 -10.58 -7.63 0.80
CA LEU A 86 -11.05 -7.08 -0.46
C LEU A 86 -9.96 -6.27 -1.17
N ALA A 87 -9.16 -5.48 -0.45
CA ALA A 87 -8.04 -4.74 -1.03
C ALA A 87 -6.98 -5.68 -1.61
N ILE A 88 -6.66 -6.77 -0.90
CA ILE A 88 -5.73 -7.80 -1.38
C ILE A 88 -6.27 -8.48 -2.63
N ALA A 89 -7.53 -8.91 -2.61
CA ALA A 89 -8.15 -9.58 -3.76
C ALA A 89 -8.25 -8.65 -4.98
N ALA A 90 -8.65 -7.39 -4.78
CA ALA A 90 -8.75 -6.39 -5.85
C ALA A 90 -7.38 -6.09 -6.46
N TYR A 91 -6.34 -6.02 -5.64
CA TYR A 91 -4.97 -5.90 -6.10
C TYR A 91 -4.53 -7.14 -6.88
N ASP A 92 -4.81 -8.36 -6.41
CA ASP A 92 -4.41 -9.58 -7.13
C ASP A 92 -5.06 -9.70 -8.52
N LEU A 93 -6.29 -9.21 -8.67
CA LEU A 93 -7.00 -9.14 -9.96
C LEU A 93 -6.62 -7.91 -10.81
N ALA A 94 -5.92 -6.93 -10.24
CA ALA A 94 -5.51 -5.73 -10.97
C ALA A 94 -4.54 -6.06 -12.11
N ASP A 95 -4.61 -5.24 -13.15
CA ASP A 95 -3.74 -5.34 -14.32
C ASP A 95 -2.26 -5.38 -13.89
N VAL A 96 -1.53 -6.36 -14.42
CA VAL A 96 -0.14 -6.64 -14.03
C VAL A 96 0.80 -5.48 -14.34
N HIS A 97 0.54 -4.69 -15.39
CA HIS A 97 1.33 -3.52 -15.73
C HIS A 97 1.04 -2.37 -14.76
N ILE A 98 -0.23 -2.16 -14.39
CA ILE A 98 -0.60 -1.17 -13.37
C ILE A 98 0.06 -1.51 -12.04
N ARG A 99 -0.03 -2.77 -11.59
CA ARG A 99 0.60 -3.22 -10.35
C ARG A 99 2.11 -3.00 -10.35
N ARG A 100 2.79 -3.42 -11.42
CA ARG A 100 4.25 -3.26 -11.52
C ARG A 100 4.66 -1.79 -11.42
N GLN A 101 4.00 -0.91 -12.19
CA GLN A 101 4.31 0.52 -12.15
C GLN A 101 4.07 1.12 -10.76
N PHE A 102 3.00 0.70 -10.09
CA PHE A 102 2.70 1.12 -8.74
C PHE A 102 3.73 0.64 -7.72
N ASP A 103 4.12 -0.64 -7.78
CA ASP A 103 5.11 -1.23 -6.89
C ASP A 103 6.49 -0.58 -7.06
N GLU A 104 6.92 -0.35 -8.31
CA GLU A 104 8.19 0.32 -8.63
C GLU A 104 8.23 1.75 -8.04
N LEU A 105 7.12 2.48 -8.12
CA LEU A 105 7.00 3.81 -7.51
C LEU A 105 7.04 3.73 -5.98
N CYS A 106 6.30 2.79 -5.39
CA CYS A 106 6.29 2.58 -3.95
C CYS A 106 7.67 2.14 -3.43
N ASP A 107 8.39 1.30 -4.17
CA ASP A 107 9.76 0.89 -3.85
C ASP A 107 10.73 2.09 -3.82
N SER A 108 10.57 3.01 -4.76
CA SER A 108 11.34 4.26 -4.79
C SER A 108 11.05 5.12 -3.55
N MET A 109 9.77 5.27 -3.17
CA MET A 109 9.38 6.03 -1.97
C MET A 109 9.88 5.36 -0.68
N LYS A 110 9.74 4.03 -0.56
CA LYS A 110 10.29 3.25 0.56
C LYS A 110 11.80 3.43 0.67
N GLY A 111 12.51 3.41 -0.46
CA GLY A 111 13.95 3.65 -0.53
C GLY A 111 14.36 5.04 -0.02
N ALA A 112 13.57 6.07 -0.32
CA ALA A 112 13.81 7.43 0.16
C ALA A 112 13.72 7.52 1.69
N VAL A 113 12.68 6.94 2.31
CA VAL A 113 12.54 6.92 3.78
C VAL A 113 13.71 6.16 4.43
N VAL A 114 14.08 5.00 3.89
CA VAL A 114 15.22 4.21 4.39
C VAL A 114 16.55 4.98 4.27
N ALA A 115 16.73 5.77 3.21
CA ALA A 115 17.91 6.61 3.08
C ALA A 115 17.99 7.68 4.18
N VAL A 116 16.86 8.30 4.54
CA VAL A 116 16.79 9.27 5.65
C VAL A 116 17.09 8.60 6.99
N GLN A 117 16.52 7.42 7.26
CA GLN A 117 16.83 6.64 8.47
C GLN A 117 18.35 6.39 8.61
N LYS A 118 19.01 6.02 7.51
CA LYS A 118 20.47 5.81 7.49
C LYS A 118 21.25 7.10 7.75
N ALA A 119 20.77 8.25 7.29
CA ALA A 119 21.39 9.54 7.58
C ALA A 119 21.30 9.86 9.09
N PHE A 120 20.12 9.72 9.69
CA PHE A 120 19.95 9.93 11.13
C PHE A 120 20.82 9.01 11.99
N ALA A 121 21.03 7.75 11.58
CA ALA A 121 21.89 6.83 12.30
C ALA A 121 23.39 7.24 12.27
N ARG A 122 23.83 7.92 11.21
CA ARG A 122 25.21 8.43 11.10
C ARG A 122 25.43 9.64 12.00
N ASP A 123 24.48 10.56 12.04
CA ASP A 123 24.57 11.78 12.86
C ASP A 123 24.67 11.50 14.37
N VAL A 124 24.22 10.33 14.84
CA VAL A 124 24.33 9.91 16.26
C VAL A 124 25.70 9.29 16.55
N SER A 125 26.44 8.85 15.53
CA SER A 125 27.73 8.17 15.68
C SER A 125 28.94 9.11 15.63
N ASP A 126 28.73 10.39 15.33
CA ASP A 126 29.73 11.46 15.27
C ASP A 126 29.62 12.40 16.51
#